data_AF-A0A3D1M4Q2-F1
#
_entry.id   AF-A0A3D1M4Q2-F1
#
_cell.length_a   1.000
_cell.length_b   1.000
_cell.length_c   1.000
_cell.angle_alpha   90.00
_cell.angle_beta   90.00
_cell.angle_gamma   90.00
#
_symmetry.space_group_name_H-M   'P 1'
#
loop_
_entity.id
_entity.type
_entity.pdbx_description
1 polymer ?
#
loop_
_entity_poly.entity_id
_entity_poly.type
_entity_poly.pdbx_seq_one_letter_code
_entity_poly.pdbx_strand_id
1 'polypeptide(L)'
;MNSGTKTIAICNEKGGVGKTTTTVTLGATLTARGYRVLLVDADPQGSLTDALGWKNQNDIMVSLSGKLQEEVSGVEYDPKEGILHTPEGMDLMPATLELAGMERLLINEMSREFILKGYLERLEGQYDYILIDCSPSLGLITLNALTASDSVLIPVQAQYLPAKGMVQLLTTVARTRQRLNRNLKIDGIFLT
;
A
#
# COMPACT_ATOMS: atom_id res chain seq x y z
N MET A 1 1.66 25.69 1.55
CA MET A 1 1.63 24.27 1.98
C MET A 1 0.77 23.54 0.97
N ASN A 2 1.31 22.54 0.26
CA ASN A 2 0.55 21.81 -0.76
C ASN A 2 -0.67 21.16 -0.09
N SER A 3 -1.87 21.46 -0.57
CA SER A 3 -3.15 21.14 0.07
C SER A 3 -3.71 19.76 -0.29
N GLY A 4 -2.85 18.75 -0.52
CA GLY A 4 -3.28 17.42 -0.93
C GLY A 4 -2.42 16.33 -0.31
N THR A 5 -3.06 15.24 0.10
CA THR A 5 -2.40 14.01 0.57
C THR A 5 -1.62 13.39 -0.59
N LYS A 6 -0.35 13.03 -0.38
CA LYS A 6 0.46 12.31 -1.38
C LYS A 6 0.49 10.81 -1.07
N THR A 7 -0.04 10.00 -1.99
CA THR A 7 -0.05 8.53 -1.86
C THR A 7 1.07 7.91 -2.69
N ILE A 8 1.91 7.10 -2.05
CA ILE A 8 3.10 6.48 -2.68
C ILE A 8 3.04 4.97 -2.48
N ALA A 9 3.05 4.20 -3.56
CA ALA A 9 3.19 2.75 -3.50
C ALA A 9 4.68 2.34 -3.50
N ILE A 10 5.06 1.42 -2.62
CA ILE A 10 6.38 0.80 -2.60
C ILE A 10 6.24 -0.61 -3.14
N CYS A 11 6.57 -0.80 -4.42
CA CYS A 11 6.21 -2.01 -5.16
C CYS A 11 7.42 -2.64 -5.87
N ASN A 12 7.49 -3.96 -5.83
CA ASN A 12 8.40 -4.81 -6.61
C ASN A 12 7.92 -6.26 -6.55
N GLU A 13 7.90 -6.94 -7.71
CA GLU A 13 7.55 -8.36 -7.87
C GLU A 13 8.50 -9.28 -7.10
N LYS A 14 9.74 -8.88 -6.83
CA LYS A 14 10.67 -9.71 -6.06
C LYS A 14 10.48 -9.52 -4.55
N GLY A 15 10.38 -10.64 -3.83
CA GLY A 15 10.44 -10.68 -2.37
C GLY A 15 11.82 -10.30 -1.84
N GLY A 16 11.87 -9.73 -0.63
CA GLY A 16 13.13 -9.44 0.06
C GLY A 16 13.96 -8.28 -0.49
N VAL A 17 13.42 -7.46 -1.41
CA VAL A 17 14.14 -6.29 -1.97
C VAL A 17 14.05 -5.02 -1.10
N GLY A 18 13.63 -5.13 0.16
CA GLY A 18 13.54 -3.99 1.06
C GLY A 18 12.31 -3.09 0.89
N LYS A 19 11.19 -3.59 0.35
CA LYS A 19 9.91 -2.84 0.27
C LYS A 19 9.44 -2.37 1.65
N THR A 20 9.15 -3.32 2.54
CA THR A 20 8.74 -3.06 3.92
C THR A 20 9.74 -2.18 4.67
N THR A 21 11.04 -2.47 4.54
CA THR A 21 12.10 -1.67 5.15
C THR A 21 12.10 -0.23 4.64
N THR A 22 11.90 -0.03 3.34
CA THR A 22 11.75 1.30 2.74
C THR A 22 10.51 1.99 3.29
N THR A 23 9.37 1.31 3.34
CA THR A 23 8.11 1.86 3.83
C THR A 23 8.23 2.37 5.27
N VAL A 24 8.79 1.55 6.17
CA VAL A 24 9.04 1.94 7.57
C VAL A 24 10.02 3.11 7.64
N THR A 25 11.16 3.01 6.96
CA THR A 25 12.23 4.01 7.05
C THR A 25 11.77 5.36 6.50
N LEU A 26 11.10 5.35 5.34
CA LEU A 26 10.55 6.55 4.72
C LEU A 26 9.45 7.16 5.59
N GLY A 27 8.55 6.34 6.13
CA GLY A 27 7.49 6.79 7.03
C GLY A 27 8.03 7.47 8.28
N ALA A 28 8.98 6.84 8.96
CA ALA A 28 9.60 7.39 10.16
C ALA A 28 10.34 8.70 9.84
N THR A 29 11.03 8.73 8.70
CA THR A 29 11.79 9.89 8.21
C THR A 29 10.90 11.07 7.81
N LEU A 30 9.68 10.82 7.30
CA LEU A 30 8.68 11.86 7.03
C LEU A 30 8.02 12.35 8.32
N THR A 31 7.69 11.44 9.23
CA THR A 31 7.10 11.76 10.54
C THR A 31 8.05 12.60 11.38
N ALA A 32 9.34 12.27 11.40
CA ALA A 32 10.38 13.07 12.06
C ALA A 32 10.53 14.49 11.49
N ARG A 33 10.04 14.75 10.27
CA ARG A 33 9.96 16.09 9.67
C ARG A 33 8.65 16.82 9.95
N GLY A 34 7.78 16.24 10.77
CA GLY A 34 6.50 16.83 11.18
C GLY A 34 5.32 16.56 10.24
N TYR A 35 5.46 15.61 9.30
CA TYR A 35 4.34 15.20 8.45
C TYR A 35 3.47 14.14 9.14
N ARG A 36 2.16 14.20 8.89
CA ARG A 36 1.21 13.15 9.29
C ARG A 36 1.29 12.01 8.27
N VAL A 37 1.68 10.82 8.72
CA VAL A 37 1.97 9.68 7.83
C VAL A 37 1.08 8.49 8.19
N LEU A 38 0.41 7.95 7.19
CA LEU A 38 -0.26 6.65 7.26
C LEU A 38 0.55 5.63 6.46
N LEU A 39 0.84 4.50 7.08
CA LEU A 39 1.36 3.31 6.45
C LEU A 39 0.20 2.35 6.17
N VAL A 40 0.18 1.73 4.99
CA VAL A 40 -0.82 0.73 4.62
C VAL A 40 -0.10 -0.55 4.28
N ASP A 41 -0.32 -1.59 5.07
CA ASP A 41 0.18 -2.92 4.74
C ASP A 41 -0.76 -3.56 3.70
N ALA A 42 -0.26 -3.72 2.48
CA ALA A 42 -0.98 -4.34 1.37
C ALA A 42 -0.35 -5.68 0.97
N ASP A 43 0.21 -6.39 1.96
CA ASP A 43 0.66 -7.77 1.84
C ASP A 43 -0.12 -8.67 2.79
N PRO A 44 -0.82 -9.72 2.30
CA PRO A 44 -1.48 -10.70 3.17
C PRO A 44 -0.54 -11.39 4.18
N GLN A 45 0.78 -11.35 3.97
CA GLN A 45 1.75 -11.82 4.96
C GLN A 45 1.90 -10.89 6.16
N GLY A 46 1.41 -9.65 6.11
CA GLY A 46 1.46 -8.71 7.22
C GLY A 46 2.89 -8.27 7.60
N SER A 47 3.82 -8.29 6.64
CA SER A 47 5.25 -8.05 6.95
C SER A 47 5.52 -6.66 7.51
N LEU A 48 4.76 -5.64 7.08
CA LEU A 48 4.87 -4.28 7.63
C LEU A 48 4.27 -4.22 9.03
N THR A 49 3.12 -4.86 9.21
CA THR A 49 2.41 -4.97 10.48
C THR A 49 3.28 -5.62 11.56
N ASP A 50 3.91 -6.75 11.22
CA ASP A 50 4.86 -7.46 12.07
C ASP A 50 6.10 -6.61 12.37
N ALA A 51 6.65 -5.92 11.37
CA ALA A 51 7.84 -5.08 11.50
C ALA A 51 7.64 -3.90 12.46
N LEU A 52 6.39 -3.42 12.59
CA LEU A 52 6.03 -2.31 13.48
C LEU A 52 5.57 -2.76 14.87
N GLY A 53 5.57 -4.07 15.15
CA GLY A 53 5.40 -4.61 16.50
C GLY A 53 4.13 -5.42 16.74
N TRP A 54 3.18 -5.45 15.79
CA TRP A 54 1.94 -6.23 15.90
C TRP A 54 2.11 -7.64 15.31
N LYS A 55 2.86 -8.48 16.03
CA LYS A 55 3.28 -9.82 15.58
C LYS A 55 2.20 -10.90 15.60
N ASN A 56 1.13 -10.68 16.37
CA ASN A 56 0.04 -11.64 16.48
C ASN A 56 -1.16 -11.10 15.72
N GLN A 57 -1.32 -11.57 14.48
CA GLN A 57 -2.41 -11.13 13.60
C GLN A 57 -3.80 -11.40 14.19
N ASN A 58 -3.94 -12.35 15.13
CA ASN A 58 -5.22 -12.62 15.80
C ASN A 58 -5.66 -11.50 16.75
N ASP A 59 -4.73 -10.63 17.17
CA ASP A 59 -5.06 -9.47 18.02
C ASP A 59 -5.56 -8.28 17.17
N ILE A 60 -5.49 -8.39 15.84
CA ILE A 60 -5.92 -7.37 14.89
C ILE A 60 -7.37 -7.63 14.53
N MET A 61 -8.28 -6.89 15.19
CA MET A 61 -9.72 -7.02 14.99
C MET A 61 -10.21 -6.48 13.64
N VAL A 62 -9.57 -5.40 13.18
CA VAL A 62 -9.91 -4.73 11.92
C VAL A 62 -8.61 -4.47 11.18
N SER A 63 -8.57 -4.89 9.92
CA SER A 63 -7.42 -4.75 9.03
C SER A 63 -7.86 -4.23 7.67
N LEU A 64 -6.90 -4.07 6.75
CA LEU A 64 -7.18 -3.64 5.38
C LEU A 64 -8.25 -4.52 4.70
N SER A 65 -8.30 -5.83 4.97
CA SER A 65 -9.32 -6.71 4.38
C SER A 65 -10.74 -6.26 4.75
N GLY A 66 -10.97 -5.93 6.02
CA GLY A 66 -12.25 -5.45 6.53
C GLY A 66 -12.65 -4.12 5.91
N LYS A 67 -11.73 -3.15 5.81
CA LYS A 67 -12.01 -1.85 5.20
C LYS A 67 -12.32 -1.97 3.70
N LEU A 68 -11.61 -2.83 2.98
CA LEU A 68 -11.93 -3.11 1.57
C LEU A 68 -13.29 -3.80 1.42
N GLN A 69 -13.68 -4.68 2.35
CA GLN A 69 -15.01 -5.30 2.35
C GLN A 69 -16.13 -4.28 2.59
N GLU A 70 -15.97 -3.38 3.55
CA GLU A 70 -16.93 -2.31 3.82
C GLU A 70 -17.06 -1.38 2.63
N GLU A 71 -15.94 -1.01 2.00
CA GLU A 71 -15.95 -0.20 0.78
C GLU A 71 -16.69 -0.88 -0.37
N VAL A 72 -16.48 -2.20 -0.57
CA VAL A 72 -17.24 -2.98 -1.55
C VAL A 72 -18.74 -3.02 -1.24
N SER A 73 -19.10 -3.15 0.04
CA SER A 73 -20.50 -3.21 0.46
C SER A 73 -21.25 -1.87 0.32
N GLY A 74 -20.53 -0.76 0.19
CA GLY A 74 -21.10 0.59 0.05
C GLY A 74 -21.81 1.10 1.31
N VAL A 75 -21.62 0.45 2.46
CA VAL A 75 -22.19 0.90 3.74
C VAL A 75 -21.41 2.10 4.29
N GLU A 76 -22.03 2.83 5.22
CA GLU A 76 -21.32 3.84 6.01
C GLU A 76 -20.49 3.16 7.08
N TYR A 77 -19.22 3.57 7.22
CA TYR A 77 -18.26 3.03 8.17
C TYR A 77 -17.25 4.11 8.55
N ASP A 78 -16.59 3.95 9.70
CA ASP A 78 -15.48 4.82 10.08
C ASP A 78 -14.20 4.36 9.34
N PRO A 79 -13.63 5.20 8.44
CA PRO A 79 -12.41 4.84 7.72
C PRO A 79 -11.17 4.76 8.63
N LYS A 80 -11.24 5.27 9.86
CA LYS A 80 -10.13 5.20 10.83
C LYS A 80 -10.15 3.97 11.71
N GLU A 81 -11.26 3.25 11.76
CA GLU A 81 -11.36 2.06 12.58
C GLU A 81 -10.31 1.02 12.13
N GLY A 82 -9.56 0.49 13.10
CA GLY A 82 -8.46 -0.44 12.85
C GLY A 82 -7.12 0.23 12.55
N ILE A 83 -7.05 1.57 12.43
CA ILE A 83 -5.76 2.27 12.35
C ILE A 83 -5.03 2.13 13.70
N LEU A 84 -3.81 1.64 13.64
CA LEU A 84 -2.91 1.45 14.78
C LEU A 84 -1.90 2.59 14.85
N HIS A 85 -1.50 2.97 16.06
CA HIS A 85 -0.55 4.06 16.29
C HIS A 85 0.81 3.53 16.74
N THR A 86 1.85 3.90 16.01
CA THR A 86 3.24 3.54 16.34
C THR A 86 3.83 4.51 17.37
N PRO A 87 4.78 4.06 18.21
CA PRO A 87 5.52 4.94 19.12
C PRO A 87 6.23 6.11 18.43
N GLU A 88 6.63 5.92 17.17
CA GLU A 88 7.31 6.90 16.33
C GLU A 88 6.36 7.99 15.77
N GLY A 89 5.05 7.88 16.01
CA GLY A 89 4.04 8.85 15.60
C GLY A 89 3.46 8.64 14.19
N MET A 90 3.77 7.51 13.55
CA MET A 90 3.10 7.06 12.33
C MET A 90 1.81 6.31 12.67
N ASP A 91 0.86 6.35 11.75
CA ASP A 91 -0.32 5.50 11.75
C ASP A 91 -0.13 4.30 10.83
N LEU A 92 -0.80 3.19 11.11
CA LEU A 92 -0.74 1.96 10.34
C LEU A 92 -2.16 1.42 10.12
N MET A 93 -2.55 1.21 8.85
CA MET A 93 -3.63 0.30 8.50
C MET A 93 -3.02 -1.10 8.31
N PRO A 94 -3.24 -2.04 9.24
CA PRO A 94 -2.55 -3.32 9.25
C PRO A 94 -3.14 -4.29 8.21
N ALA A 95 -2.40 -5.37 7.92
CA ALA A 95 -2.88 -6.50 7.13
C ALA A 95 -2.89 -7.78 7.96
N THR A 96 -3.81 -8.67 7.60
CA THR A 96 -3.85 -10.05 8.07
C THR A 96 -3.97 -11.00 6.89
N LEU A 97 -3.80 -12.30 7.12
CA LEU A 97 -3.96 -13.34 6.09
C LEU A 97 -5.32 -13.29 5.37
N GLU A 98 -6.36 -12.70 6.00
CA GLU A 98 -7.68 -12.49 5.41
C GLU A 98 -7.65 -11.63 4.14
N LEU A 99 -6.63 -10.77 3.98
CA LEU A 99 -6.44 -9.98 2.77
C LEU A 99 -6.29 -10.86 1.51
N ALA A 100 -5.72 -12.06 1.64
CA ALA A 100 -5.67 -13.03 0.54
C ALA A 100 -7.07 -13.58 0.18
N GLY A 101 -7.97 -13.65 1.15
CA GLY A 101 -9.39 -13.96 0.93
C GLY A 101 -10.09 -12.80 0.21
N MET A 102 -9.86 -11.57 0.67
CA MET A 102 -10.41 -10.37 0.05
C MET A 102 -9.99 -10.23 -1.42
N GLU A 103 -8.72 -10.51 -1.73
CA GLU A 103 -8.23 -10.47 -3.12
C GLU A 103 -9.04 -11.38 -4.06
N ARG A 104 -9.46 -12.56 -3.59
CA ARG A 104 -10.31 -13.49 -4.36
C ARG A 104 -11.73 -12.96 -4.53
N LEU A 105 -12.29 -12.31 -3.51
CA LEU A 105 -13.63 -11.72 -3.58
C LEU A 105 -13.67 -10.59 -4.61
N LEU A 106 -12.66 -9.72 -4.60
CA LEU A 106 -12.55 -8.59 -5.53
C LEU A 106 -12.56 -8.99 -7.01
N ILE A 107 -12.25 -10.24 -7.38
CA ILE A 107 -12.26 -10.69 -8.78
C ILE A 107 -13.62 -10.46 -9.44
N ASN A 108 -14.72 -10.65 -8.71
CA ASN A 108 -16.07 -10.53 -9.25
C ASN A 108 -16.69 -9.14 -9.04
N GLU A 109 -15.99 -8.24 -8.37
CA GLU A 109 -16.50 -6.91 -8.07
C GLU A 109 -16.38 -5.97 -9.27
N MET A 110 -17.40 -5.11 -9.44
CA MET A 110 -17.34 -4.04 -10.42
C MET A 110 -16.34 -2.98 -9.96
N SER A 111 -15.56 -2.43 -10.89
CA SER A 111 -14.53 -1.42 -10.60
C SER A 111 -13.54 -1.86 -9.50
N ARG A 112 -13.29 -3.16 -9.40
CA ARG A 112 -12.43 -3.81 -8.39
C ARG A 112 -11.02 -3.22 -8.27
N GLU A 113 -10.50 -2.56 -9.29
CA GLU A 113 -9.20 -1.91 -9.30
C GLU A 113 -9.18 -0.59 -8.50
N PHE A 114 -10.36 -0.05 -8.15
CA PHE A 114 -10.55 1.25 -7.50
C PHE A 114 -10.99 1.16 -6.04
N ILE A 115 -11.19 -0.04 -5.48
CA ILE A 115 -11.72 -0.21 -4.12
C ILE A 115 -10.78 0.40 -3.08
N LEU A 116 -9.47 0.10 -3.15
CA LEU A 116 -8.50 0.71 -2.24
C LEU A 116 -8.46 2.23 -2.38
N LYS A 117 -8.66 2.73 -3.62
CA LYS A 117 -8.70 4.17 -3.86
C LYS A 117 -9.89 4.82 -3.17
N GLY A 118 -11.08 4.24 -3.28
CA GLY A 118 -12.29 4.73 -2.59
C GLY A 118 -12.11 4.79 -1.08
N TYR A 119 -11.52 3.75 -0.48
CA TYR A 119 -11.16 3.75 0.94
C TYR A 119 -10.18 4.89 1.30
N LEU A 120 -9.07 5.04 0.55
CA LEU A 120 -8.05 6.06 0.86
C LEU A 120 -8.55 7.50 0.62
N GLU A 121 -9.47 7.72 -0.32
CA GLU A 121 -10.11 9.03 -0.53
C GLU A 121 -10.90 9.50 0.70
N ARG A 122 -11.47 8.58 1.50
CA ARG A 122 -12.11 8.91 2.78
C ARG A 122 -11.13 9.40 3.86
N LEU A 123 -9.83 9.17 3.66
CA LEU A 123 -8.74 9.59 4.55
C LEU A 123 -8.01 10.84 4.03
N GLU A 124 -8.44 11.42 2.91
CA GLU A 124 -7.82 12.60 2.32
C GLU A 124 -7.85 13.80 3.28
N GLY A 125 -6.76 14.57 3.30
CA GLY A 125 -6.58 15.74 4.18
C GLY A 125 -6.22 15.40 5.63
N GLN A 126 -6.38 14.15 6.04
CA GLN A 126 -6.02 13.68 7.38
C GLN A 126 -4.54 13.34 7.50
N TYR A 127 -3.94 12.92 6.39
CA TYR A 127 -2.53 12.62 6.26
C TYR A 127 -1.89 13.49 5.18
N ASP A 128 -0.62 13.84 5.38
CA ASP A 128 0.17 14.51 4.35
C ASP A 128 0.76 13.46 3.39
N TYR A 129 1.07 12.27 3.90
CA TYR A 129 1.57 11.12 3.14
C TYR A 129 0.86 9.82 3.50
N ILE A 130 0.54 9.03 2.47
CA ILE A 130 0.11 7.63 2.61
C ILE A 130 1.13 6.76 1.89
N LEU A 131 1.75 5.81 2.59
CA LEU A 131 2.73 4.88 2.03
C LEU A 131 2.15 3.48 2.00
N ILE A 132 2.05 2.88 0.82
CA ILE A 132 1.47 1.53 0.64
C ILE A 132 2.60 0.52 0.43
N ASP A 133 2.77 -0.42 1.37
CA ASP A 133 3.72 -1.53 1.22
C ASP A 133 3.08 -2.66 0.42
N CYS A 134 3.50 -2.81 -0.85
CA CYS A 134 2.90 -3.81 -1.73
C CYS A 134 3.48 -5.20 -1.44
N SER A 135 2.64 -6.24 -1.54
CA SER A 135 3.11 -7.63 -1.61
C SER A 135 4.15 -7.88 -2.73
N PRO A 136 4.98 -8.93 -2.65
CA PRO A 136 5.85 -9.37 -3.75
C PRO A 136 5.07 -10.05 -4.89
N SER A 137 3.85 -9.61 -5.18
CA SER A 137 3.01 -10.12 -6.25
C SER A 137 2.47 -8.96 -7.08
N LEU A 138 2.19 -9.20 -8.36
CA LEU A 138 1.47 -8.26 -9.22
C LEU A 138 -0.04 -8.63 -9.26
N GLY A 139 -0.57 -9.03 -8.11
CA GLY A 139 -1.98 -9.37 -7.92
C GLY A 139 -2.92 -8.15 -7.94
N LEU A 140 -4.19 -8.40 -7.63
CA LEU A 140 -5.24 -7.39 -7.68
C LEU A 140 -5.10 -6.36 -6.55
N ILE A 141 -4.56 -6.76 -5.39
CA ILE A 141 -4.26 -5.80 -4.31
C ILE A 141 -3.14 -4.84 -4.73
N THR A 142 -2.08 -5.34 -5.37
CA THR A 142 -1.01 -4.49 -5.91
C THR A 142 -1.51 -3.57 -7.03
N LEU A 143 -2.42 -4.06 -7.88
CA LEU A 143 -3.08 -3.23 -8.89
C LEU A 143 -3.92 -2.11 -8.27
N ASN A 144 -4.64 -2.40 -7.18
CA ASN A 144 -5.36 -1.41 -6.39
C ASN A 144 -4.41 -0.36 -5.81
N ALA A 145 -3.27 -0.77 -5.22
CA ALA A 145 -2.25 0.13 -4.69
C ALA A 145 -1.73 1.10 -5.76
N LEU A 146 -1.38 0.59 -6.94
CA LEU A 146 -0.93 1.43 -8.07
C LEU A 146 -2.03 2.36 -8.59
N THR A 147 -3.29 1.92 -8.56
CA THR A 147 -4.43 2.72 -9.00
C THR A 147 -4.75 3.85 -8.03
N ALA A 148 -4.55 3.63 -6.72
CA ALA A 148 -4.76 4.61 -5.67
C ALA A 148 -3.58 5.59 -5.47
N SER A 149 -2.40 5.29 -6.00
CA SER A 149 -1.18 6.07 -5.73
C SER A 149 -0.94 7.21 -6.72
N ASP A 150 -0.38 8.31 -6.25
CA ASP A 150 0.16 9.39 -7.10
C ASP A 150 1.48 8.97 -7.75
N SER A 151 2.29 8.21 -7.00
CA SER A 151 3.58 7.73 -7.47
C SER A 151 3.94 6.34 -6.95
N VAL A 152 4.91 5.72 -7.60
CA VAL A 152 5.51 4.45 -7.20
C VAL A 152 7.00 4.59 -6.97
N LEU A 153 7.49 3.99 -5.89
CA LEU A 153 8.89 3.77 -5.56
C LEU A 153 9.23 2.30 -5.74
N ILE A 154 10.34 2.01 -6.41
CA ILE A 154 10.72 0.65 -6.80
C ILE A 154 12.11 0.35 -6.21
N PRO A 155 12.17 -0.27 -5.00
CA PRO A 155 13.43 -0.75 -4.44
C PRO A 155 13.92 -1.98 -5.21
N VAL A 156 15.21 -2.06 -5.53
CA VAL A 156 15.81 -3.14 -6.32
C VAL A 156 17.10 -3.66 -5.68
N GLN A 157 17.27 -4.98 -5.62
CA GLN A 157 18.54 -5.58 -5.20
C GLN A 157 19.51 -5.75 -6.37
N ALA A 158 20.78 -5.42 -6.13
CA ALA A 158 21.88 -5.62 -7.07
C ALA A 158 22.31 -7.11 -7.17
N GLN A 159 21.46 -7.97 -7.73
CA GLN A 159 21.78 -9.39 -7.99
C GLN A 159 21.82 -9.70 -9.49
N TYR A 160 22.54 -10.76 -9.88
CA TYR A 160 22.93 -11.05 -11.27
C TYR A 160 21.79 -11.36 -12.28
N LEU A 161 20.51 -11.25 -11.93
CA LEU A 161 19.39 -11.52 -12.85
C LEU A 161 18.05 -10.82 -12.48
N PRO A 162 17.94 -9.48 -12.41
CA PRO A 162 16.67 -8.81 -12.07
C PRO A 162 15.91 -8.25 -13.27
N ALA A 163 16.33 -8.54 -14.52
CA ALA A 163 15.75 -7.88 -15.69
C ALA A 163 14.26 -8.25 -15.89
N LYS A 164 13.88 -9.53 -15.72
CA LYS A 164 12.53 -10.01 -16.06
C LYS A 164 11.45 -9.42 -15.14
N GLY A 165 11.65 -9.50 -13.81
CA GLY A 165 10.68 -8.98 -12.85
C GLY A 165 10.55 -7.46 -12.90
N MET A 166 11.65 -6.73 -13.16
CA MET A 166 11.57 -5.29 -13.40
C MET A 166 10.79 -4.95 -14.68
N VAL A 167 11.00 -5.69 -15.77
CA VAL A 167 10.23 -5.47 -17.01
C VAL A 167 8.74 -5.72 -16.79
N GLN A 168 8.37 -6.77 -16.05
CA GLN A 168 6.98 -7.06 -15.70
C GLN A 168 6.36 -5.94 -14.86
N LEU A 169 7.03 -5.49 -13.80
CA LEU A 169 6.57 -4.37 -12.98
C LEU A 169 6.40 -3.09 -13.80
N LEU A 170 7.40 -2.70 -14.59
CA LEU A 170 7.35 -1.49 -15.43
C LEU A 170 6.21 -1.59 -16.46
N THR A 171 5.97 -2.79 -17.01
CA THR A 171 4.84 -3.04 -17.91
C THR A 171 3.51 -2.87 -17.19
N THR A 172 3.38 -3.37 -15.96
CA THR A 172 2.18 -3.22 -15.14
C THR A 172 1.94 -1.74 -14.81
N VAL A 173 2.96 -1.02 -14.32
CA VAL A 173 2.86 0.43 -14.06
C VAL A 173 2.45 1.20 -15.31
N ALA A 174 3.03 0.90 -16.47
CA ALA A 174 2.67 1.54 -17.73
C ALA A 174 1.20 1.28 -18.13
N ARG A 175 0.71 0.04 -17.95
CA ARG A 175 -0.68 -0.34 -18.23
C ARG A 175 -1.66 0.32 -17.27
N THR A 176 -1.37 0.31 -15.97
CA THR A 176 -2.16 1.01 -14.95
C THR A 176 -2.23 2.49 -15.28
N ARG A 177 -1.09 3.11 -15.63
CA ARG A 177 -1.06 4.51 -16.03
C ARG A 177 -1.94 4.80 -17.25
N GLN A 178 -1.91 3.94 -18.26
CA GLN A 178 -2.67 4.15 -19.49
C GLN A 178 -4.18 3.98 -19.29
N ARG A 179 -4.60 3.01 -18.46
CA ARG A 179 -5.99 2.54 -18.38
C ARG A 179 -6.75 2.96 -17.14
N LEU A 180 -6.07 3.09 -16.00
CA LEU A 180 -6.70 3.20 -14.68
C LEU A 180 -6.33 4.50 -13.95
N ASN A 181 -5.06 4.90 -13.98
CA ASN A 181 -4.56 6.07 -13.28
C ASN A 181 -3.54 6.87 -14.11
N ARG A 182 -4.01 7.79 -14.95
CA ARG A 182 -3.17 8.60 -15.86
C ARG A 182 -2.11 9.46 -15.17
N ASN A 183 -2.31 9.76 -13.88
CA ASN A 183 -1.43 10.62 -13.11
C ASN A 183 -0.30 9.85 -12.41
N LEU A 184 -0.33 8.52 -12.41
CA LEU A 184 0.69 7.67 -11.77
C LEU A 184 2.08 7.95 -12.34
N LYS A 185 3.03 8.29 -11.47
CA LYS A 185 4.43 8.55 -11.80
C LYS A 185 5.35 7.52 -11.16
N ILE A 186 6.53 7.33 -11.75
CA ILE A 186 7.62 6.61 -11.07
C ILE A 186 8.47 7.70 -10.41
N ASP A 187 8.45 7.77 -9.08
CA ASP A 187 9.26 8.74 -8.32
C ASP A 187 10.73 8.33 -8.29
N GLY A 188 11.01 7.02 -8.34
CA GLY A 188 12.38 6.53 -8.41
C GLY A 188 12.49 5.01 -8.42
N ILE A 189 13.64 4.55 -8.91
CA ILE A 189 14.15 3.19 -8.78
C ILE A 189 15.47 3.30 -8.04
N PHE A 190 15.66 2.58 -6.94
CA PHE A 190 16.87 2.70 -6.12
C PHE A 190 17.37 1.36 -5.61
N LEU A 191 18.68 1.28 -5.43
CA LEU A 191 19.34 0.05 -5.01
C LEU A 191 19.27 -0.11 -3.48
N THR A 192 18.97 -1.33 -3.05
CA THR A 192 18.94 -1.79 -1.65
C THR A 192 19.95 -2.88 -1.40
#